data_AF-A0A920RS88-F1
#
_entry.id   AF-A0A920RS88-F1
#
_cell.length_a   1.000
_cell.length_b   1.000
_cell.length_c   1.000
_cell.angle_alpha   90.00
_cell.angle_beta   90.00
_cell.angle_gamma   90.00
#
_symmetry.space_group_name_H-M   'P 1'
#
loop_
_entity.id
_entity.type
_entity.pdbx_description
1 polymer ?
#
loop_
_entity_poly.entity_id
_entity_poly.type
_entity_poly.pdbx_seq_one_letter_code
_entity_poly.pdbx_strand_id
1 'polypeptide(L)'
;MQTNVPGFPKRGLRLFLKDKNHMFLVDLINKDITGKDVEESLGRANITLNKNAVPNDPQSRFVTSGLRIGTPAITTRGFKEKEASQVATWICDVLKDLNSEDEIKRVKSEVKELCKEYPVYALKN
;
A
#
# COMPACT_ATOMS: atom_id res chain seq x y z
N MET A 1 -17.11 2.69 -10.33
CA MET A 1 -17.34 1.23 -10.29
C MET A 1 -16.40 0.65 -9.23
N GLN A 2 -16.89 -0.15 -8.28
CA GLN A 2 -16.06 -0.81 -7.27
C GLN A 2 -15.54 -2.09 -7.92
N THR A 3 -14.27 -2.11 -8.33
CA THR A 3 -13.70 -3.22 -9.11
C THR A 3 -12.81 -4.08 -8.25
N ASN A 4 -12.97 -5.41 -8.36
CA ASN A 4 -12.09 -6.38 -7.72
C ASN A 4 -10.74 -6.35 -8.42
N VAL A 5 -9.68 -6.05 -7.68
CA VAL A 5 -8.31 -6.12 -8.15
C VAL A 5 -7.74 -7.49 -7.78
N PRO A 6 -7.28 -8.29 -8.76
CA PRO A 6 -6.59 -9.54 -8.47
C PRO A 6 -5.42 -9.29 -7.50
N GLY A 7 -5.38 -10.02 -6.38
CA GLY A 7 -4.35 -9.87 -5.34
C GLY A 7 -4.66 -8.86 -4.22
N PHE A 8 -5.79 -8.12 -4.26
CA PHE A 8 -6.19 -7.28 -3.13
C PHE A 8 -7.35 -7.93 -2.35
N PRO A 9 -7.20 -8.23 -1.04
CA PRO A 9 -8.28 -8.83 -0.27
C PRO A 9 -9.44 -7.84 -0.10
N LYS A 10 -10.69 -8.33 -0.25
CA LYS A 10 -11.91 -7.54 0.02
C LYS A 10 -12.01 -7.19 1.51
N ARG A 11 -11.40 -6.08 1.92
CA ARG A 11 -11.39 -5.60 3.32
C ARG A 11 -12.06 -4.23 3.50
N GLY A 12 -13.07 -3.94 2.67
CA GLY A 12 -13.85 -2.68 2.77
C GLY A 12 -13.13 -1.44 2.27
N LEU A 13 -12.07 -1.60 1.47
CA LEU A 13 -11.38 -0.51 0.76
C LEU A 13 -12.00 -0.35 -0.64
N ARG A 14 -12.28 0.90 -1.03
CA ARG A 14 -12.75 1.21 -2.39
C ARG A 14 -11.54 1.51 -3.26
N LEU A 15 -11.39 0.72 -4.31
CA LEU A 15 -10.32 0.85 -5.28
C LEU A 15 -10.85 1.54 -6.55
N PHE A 16 -10.16 2.57 -7.01
CA PHE A 16 -10.36 3.12 -8.34
C PHE A 16 -9.24 2.64 -9.26
N LEU A 17 -9.64 2.06 -10.38
CA LEU A 17 -8.75 1.72 -11.48
C LEU A 17 -8.62 2.91 -12.41
N LYS A 18 -7.39 3.24 -12.78
CA LYS A 18 -7.14 4.07 -13.96
C LYS A 18 -6.77 3.12 -15.10
N ASP A 19 -7.64 3.00 -16.10
CA ASP A 19 -7.56 1.98 -17.15
C ASP A 19 -6.15 1.77 -17.71
N LYS A 20 -5.79 0.49 -17.92
CA LYS A 20 -4.52 -0.03 -18.47
C LYS A 20 -3.23 0.29 -17.71
N ASN A 21 -3.29 0.98 -16.57
CA ASN A 21 -2.12 1.38 -15.83
C ASN A 21 -1.91 0.49 -14.59
N HIS A 22 -0.66 0.17 -14.28
CA HIS A 22 -0.21 -0.66 -13.14
C HIS A 22 -0.45 -0.01 -11.76
N MET A 23 -1.57 0.70 -11.61
CA MET A 23 -1.79 1.65 -10.54
C MET A 23 -3.25 1.65 -10.07
N PHE A 24 -3.42 1.68 -8.76
CA PHE A 24 -4.71 1.63 -8.07
C PHE A 24 -4.78 2.79 -7.08
N LEU A 25 -5.95 3.43 -6.97
CA LEU A 25 -6.20 4.47 -5.98
C LEU A 25 -7.11 3.91 -4.88
N VAL A 26 -6.68 4.00 -3.63
CA VAL A 26 -7.46 3.62 -2.45
C VAL A 26 -8.17 4.86 -1.91
N ASP A 27 -9.50 4.75 -1.74
CA ASP A 27 -10.34 5.77 -1.11
C ASP A 27 -10.38 5.59 0.41
N LEU A 28 -10.07 6.65 1.15
CA LEU A 28 -10.09 6.71 2.62
C LEU A 28 -11.15 7.70 3.14
N ILE A 29 -11.99 8.33 2.31
CA ILE A 29 -12.94 9.38 2.73
C ILE A 29 -13.85 8.93 3.88
N ASN A 30 -14.26 7.66 3.88
CA ASN A 30 -15.15 7.09 4.90
C ASN A 30 -14.37 6.38 6.03
N LYS A 31 -13.13 6.79 6.27
CA LYS A 31 -12.29 6.30 7.34
C LYS A 31 -11.85 7.49 8.18
N ASP A 32 -11.71 7.30 9.49
CA ASP A 32 -11.18 8.33 10.41
C ASP A 32 -9.65 8.46 10.32
N ILE A 33 -9.08 8.26 9.12
CA ILE A 33 -7.65 8.31 8.86
C ILE A 33 -7.38 9.08 7.57
N THR A 34 -6.28 9.85 7.53
CA THR A 34 -5.91 10.61 6.33
C THR A 34 -4.85 9.89 5.49
N GLY A 35 -4.71 10.29 4.22
CA GLY A 35 -3.66 9.78 3.35
C GLY A 35 -2.26 10.05 3.90
N LYS A 36 -2.06 11.18 4.62
CA LYS A 36 -0.82 11.51 5.31
C LYS A 36 -0.53 10.55 6.46
N ASP A 37 -1.49 10.30 7.34
CA ASP A 37 -1.29 9.42 8.51
C ASP A 37 -0.96 7.99 8.07
N VAL A 38 -1.63 7.53 7.01
CA VAL A 38 -1.40 6.20 6.46
C VAL A 38 -0.03 6.12 5.77
N GLU A 39 0.38 7.14 5.01
CA GLU A 39 1.71 7.22 4.40
C GLU A 39 2.82 7.16 5.47
N GLU A 40 2.68 7.90 6.56
CA GLU A 40 3.63 7.89 7.68
C GLU A 40 3.69 6.53 8.36
N SER A 41 2.53 5.93 8.68
CA SER A 41 2.45 4.64 9.37
C SER A 41 3.02 3.48 8.55
N LEU A 42 2.69 3.42 7.26
CA LEU A 42 3.26 2.43 6.34
C LEU A 42 4.77 2.65 6.15
N GLY A 43 5.24 3.90 6.13
CA GLY A 43 6.65 4.23 6.10
C GLY A 43 7.44 3.63 7.28
N ARG A 44 6.85 3.65 8.48
CA ARG A 44 7.44 3.01 9.68
C ARG A 44 7.57 1.50 9.52
N ALA A 45 6.64 0.89 8.78
CA ALA A 45 6.60 -0.53 8.43
C ALA A 45 7.47 -0.90 7.19
N ASN A 46 8.27 0.03 6.67
CA ASN A 46 9.06 -0.11 5.43
C ASN A 46 8.21 -0.34 4.15
N ILE A 47 6.94 0.10 4.15
CA ILE A 47 6.08 0.10 2.97
C ILE A 47 5.92 1.54 2.50
N THR A 48 6.47 1.87 1.33
CA THR A 48 6.38 3.24 0.79
C THR A 48 5.26 3.33 -0.23
N LEU A 49 4.25 4.13 0.07
CA LEU A 49 3.19 4.53 -0.85
C LEU A 49 3.13 6.06 -0.95
N ASN A 50 2.31 6.57 -1.86
CA ASN A 50 2.13 8.01 -2.05
C ASN A 50 0.68 8.40 -1.73
N LYS A 51 0.50 9.34 -0.80
CA LYS A 51 -0.78 10.00 -0.58
C LYS A 51 -1.22 10.75 -1.84
N ASN A 52 -2.49 10.64 -2.18
CA ASN A 52 -3.03 11.16 -3.43
C ASN A 52 -4.47 11.60 -3.23
N ALA A 53 -4.84 12.75 -3.82
CA ALA A 53 -6.21 13.23 -3.76
C ALA A 53 -7.16 12.25 -4.48
N VAL A 54 -8.38 12.14 -3.96
CA VAL A 54 -9.48 11.38 -4.57
C VAL A 54 -10.54 12.31 -5.14
N PRO A 55 -11.44 11.86 -6.02
CA PRO A 55 -12.54 12.69 -6.49
C PRO A 55 -13.38 13.20 -5.29
N ASN A 56 -13.64 14.51 -5.24
CA ASN A 56 -14.33 15.18 -4.13
C ASN A 56 -13.63 15.01 -2.77
N ASP A 57 -12.30 15.02 -2.75
CA ASP A 57 -11.51 14.92 -1.52
C ASP A 57 -11.89 16.04 -0.52
N PRO A 58 -12.38 15.72 0.69
CA PRO A 58 -12.68 16.72 1.70
C PRO A 58 -11.40 17.30 2.34
N GLN A 59 -10.25 16.66 2.15
CA GLN A 59 -8.98 17.05 2.77
C GLN A 59 -8.15 17.95 1.85
N SER A 60 -7.26 18.73 2.47
CA SER A 60 -6.32 19.56 1.71
C SER A 60 -5.34 18.73 0.88
N ARG A 61 -4.74 19.34 -0.14
CA ARG A 61 -3.70 18.71 -0.98
C ARG A 61 -2.48 18.17 -0.21
N PHE A 62 -2.24 18.66 1.01
CA PHE A 62 -1.12 18.22 1.86
C PHE A 62 -1.45 17.00 2.71
N VAL A 63 -2.73 16.68 2.87
CA VAL A 63 -3.25 15.62 3.75
C VAL A 63 -3.86 14.51 2.91
N THR A 64 -4.80 14.85 2.02
CA THR A 64 -5.55 13.97 1.10
C THR A 64 -6.31 12.83 1.79
N SER A 65 -7.30 12.26 1.11
CA SER A 65 -8.11 11.12 1.58
C SER A 65 -7.87 9.89 0.72
N GLY A 66 -6.67 9.72 0.16
CA GLY A 66 -6.39 8.59 -0.70
C GLY A 66 -4.93 8.21 -0.81
N LEU A 67 -4.71 7.01 -1.32
CA LEU A 67 -3.39 6.43 -1.55
C LEU A 67 -3.28 5.89 -2.95
N ARG A 68 -2.14 6.11 -3.59
CA ARG A 68 -1.83 5.57 -4.90
C ARG A 68 -0.86 4.42 -4.75
N ILE A 69 -1.29 3.23 -5.17
CA ILE A 69 -0.52 2.00 -5.14
C ILE A 69 -0.11 1.66 -6.56
N GLY A 70 1.19 1.47 -6.80
CA GLY A 70 1.73 1.01 -8.07
C GLY A 70 2.45 -0.33 -7.94
N THR A 71 2.25 -1.24 -8.89
CA THR A 71 2.98 -2.51 -8.95
C THR A 71 4.35 -2.48 -9.66
N PRO A 72 4.74 -1.49 -10.50
CA PRO A 72 6.00 -1.58 -11.25
C PRO A 72 7.24 -1.79 -10.39
N ALA A 73 7.32 -1.14 -9.22
CA ALA A 73 8.47 -1.25 -8.33
C ALA A 73 8.67 -2.69 -7.82
N ILE A 74 7.58 -3.35 -7.39
CA ILE A 74 7.65 -4.72 -6.87
C ILE A 74 7.80 -5.75 -8.00
N THR A 75 7.19 -5.53 -9.16
CA THR A 75 7.29 -6.46 -10.29
C THR A 75 8.68 -6.44 -10.91
N THR A 76 9.33 -5.28 -11.00
CA THR A 76 10.73 -5.17 -11.47
C THR A 76 11.69 -5.86 -10.50
N ARG A 77 11.35 -5.90 -9.21
CA ARG A 77 12.08 -6.64 -8.17
C ARG A 77 11.86 -8.16 -8.22
N GLY A 78 10.92 -8.63 -9.03
CA GLY A 78 10.63 -10.05 -9.23
C GLY A 78 9.42 -10.59 -8.45
N PHE A 79 8.68 -9.74 -7.72
CA PHE A 79 7.48 -10.16 -7.01
C PHE A 79 6.42 -10.66 -7.99
N LYS A 80 5.73 -11.74 -7.62
CA LYS A 80 4.59 -12.29 -8.34
C LYS A 80 3.30 -11.98 -7.56
N GLU A 81 2.20 -12.56 -8.02
CA GLU A 81 0.87 -12.33 -7.47
C GLU A 81 0.79 -12.67 -5.97
N LYS A 82 1.49 -13.72 -5.55
CA LYS A 82 1.53 -14.15 -4.14
C LYS A 82 2.17 -13.07 -3.26
N GLU A 83 3.32 -12.56 -3.65
CA GLU A 83 4.04 -11.53 -2.88
C GLU A 83 3.28 -10.19 -2.92
N ALA A 84 2.69 -9.84 -4.07
CA ALA A 84 1.83 -8.66 -4.17
C ALA A 84 0.60 -8.76 -3.24
N SER A 85 -0.03 -9.93 -3.15
CA SER A 85 -1.14 -10.19 -2.22
C SER A 85 -0.72 -10.11 -0.76
N GLN A 86 0.49 -10.58 -0.45
CA GLN A 86 1.07 -10.44 0.89
C GLN A 86 1.29 -8.97 1.26
N VAL A 87 1.85 -8.17 0.36
CA VAL A 87 2.03 -6.72 0.57
C VAL A 87 0.68 -6.02 0.75
N ALA A 88 -0.33 -6.36 -0.06
CA ALA A 88 -1.68 -5.82 0.09
C ALA A 88 -2.29 -6.18 1.46
N THR A 89 -2.03 -7.38 1.95
CA THR A 89 -2.46 -7.84 3.27
C THR A 89 -1.81 -7.02 4.38
N TRP A 90 -0.50 -6.81 4.33
CA TRP A 90 0.23 -5.96 5.28
C TRP A 90 -0.24 -4.52 5.30
N ILE A 91 -0.49 -3.94 4.12
CA ILE A 91 -1.09 -2.60 4.03
C ILE A 91 -2.41 -2.61 4.81
N CYS A 92 -3.32 -3.52 4.50
CA CYS A 92 -4.61 -3.60 5.18
C CYS A 92 -4.50 -3.83 6.69
N ASP A 93 -3.48 -4.57 7.14
CA ASP A 93 -3.27 -4.83 8.56
C ASP A 93 -2.81 -3.57 9.30
N VAL A 94 -1.87 -2.80 8.75
CA VAL A 94 -1.47 -1.49 9.30
C VAL A 94 -2.65 -0.52 9.31
N LEU A 95 -3.50 -0.54 8.27
CA LEU A 95 -4.68 0.34 8.20
C LEU A 95 -5.75 0.05 9.26
N LYS A 96 -5.72 -1.11 9.94
CA LYS A 96 -6.67 -1.40 11.04
C LYS A 96 -6.38 -0.56 12.28
N ASP A 97 -5.10 -0.30 12.54
CA ASP A 97 -4.64 0.53 13.65
C ASP A 97 -3.28 1.15 13.28
N LEU A 98 -3.31 2.41 12.87
CA LEU A 98 -2.13 3.17 12.45
C LEU A 98 -1.12 3.39 13.59
N ASN A 99 -1.53 3.22 14.84
CA ASN A 99 -0.69 3.45 16.01
C ASN A 99 -0.21 2.13 16.65
N SER A 100 -0.59 0.98 16.10
CA SER A 100 -0.15 -0.32 16.63
C SER A 100 1.33 -0.57 16.36
N GLU A 101 2.16 -0.26 17.35
CA GLU A 101 3.61 -0.48 17.28
C GLU A 101 3.98 -1.94 17.03
N ASP A 102 3.25 -2.87 17.63
CA ASP A 102 3.52 -4.29 17.51
C ASP A 102 3.22 -4.77 16.08
N GLU A 103 2.11 -4.32 15.50
CA GLU A 103 1.76 -4.66 14.14
C GLU A 103 2.72 -4.04 13.13
N ILE A 104 3.10 -2.76 13.33
CA ILE A 104 4.09 -2.08 12.51
C ILE A 104 5.44 -2.81 12.56
N LYS A 105 5.89 -3.24 13.74
CA LYS A 105 7.15 -3.99 13.90
C LYS A 105 7.08 -5.36 13.22
N ARG A 106 5.97 -6.09 13.39
CA ARG A 106 5.73 -7.38 12.74
C ARG A 106 5.82 -7.25 11.22
N VAL A 107 5.03 -6.34 10.65
CA VAL A 107 5.02 -6.07 9.21
C VAL A 107 6.40 -5.63 8.73
N LYS A 108 7.08 -4.73 9.46
CA LYS A 108 8.44 -4.30 9.10
C LYS A 108 9.42 -5.46 9.01
N SER A 109 9.35 -6.41 9.94
CA SER A 109 10.20 -7.59 9.93
C SER A 109 9.92 -8.46 8.72
N GLU A 110 8.65 -8.75 8.45
CA GLU A 110 8.23 -9.59 7.32
C GLU A 110 8.55 -8.94 5.96
N VAL A 111 8.37 -7.63 5.83
CA VAL A 111 8.77 -6.85 4.65
C VAL A 111 10.27 -6.97 4.41
N LYS A 112 11.09 -6.89 5.47
CA LYS A 112 12.55 -7.04 5.35
C LYS A 112 12.93 -8.43 4.87
N GLU A 113 12.33 -9.49 5.43
CA GLU A 113 12.63 -10.86 5.00
C GLU A 113 12.25 -11.07 3.53
N LEU A 114 11.04 -10.66 3.12
CA LEU A 114 10.63 -10.74 1.71
C LEU A 114 11.59 -9.94 0.81
N CYS A 115 12.00 -8.75 1.24
CA CYS A 115 12.96 -7.95 0.49
C CYS A 115 14.34 -8.60 0.34
N LYS A 116 14.78 -9.44 1.30
CA LYS A 116 16.06 -10.17 1.20
C LYS A 116 16.00 -11.27 0.14
N GLU A 117 14.86 -11.94 0.00
CA GLU A 117 14.65 -12.97 -1.03
C GLU A 117 14.70 -12.41 -2.46
N TYR A 118 14.38 -11.12 -2.61
CA TYR A 118 14.34 -10.43 -3.88
C TYR A 118 15.24 -9.18 -3.85
N PRO A 119 16.57 -9.28 -3.91
CA PRO A 119 17.44 -8.10 -3.88
C PRO A 119 17.25 -7.21 -5.12
N VAL A 120 17.32 -5.89 -4.95
CA VAL A 120 17.18 -4.92 -6.06
C VAL A 120 18.40 -4.96 -6.99
N TYR A 121 19.60 -5.13 -6.41
CA TYR A 121 20.85 -5.28 -7.13
C TYR A 121 21.47 -6.60 -6.66
N ALA A 122 21.53 -7.59 -7.54
CA ALA A 122 22.44 -8.71 -7.33
C ALA A 122 23.85 -8.18 -7.55
N LEU A 123 24.64 -8.04 -6.48
CA LEU A 123 26.08 -7.83 -6.64
C LEU A 123 26.60 -9.08 -7.38
N LYS A 124 26.98 -8.90 -8.65
CA LYS A 124 27.70 -9.93 -9.39
C LYS A 124 29.05 -10.08 -8.71
N ASN A 125 29.27 -11.23 -8.06
CA ASN A 125 30.61 -11.66 -7.69
C ASN A 125 31.36 -12.09 -8.96
#